data_AF-A0AAV3T2N6-F1
#
_entry.id   AF-A0AAV3T2N6-F1
#
_cell.length_a   1.000
_cell.length_b   1.000
_cell.length_c   1.000
_cell.angle_alpha   90.00
_cell.angle_beta   90.00
_cell.angle_gamma   90.00
#
_symmetry.space_group_name_H-M   'P 1'
#
loop_
_entity.id
_entity.type
_entity.pdbx_description
1 polymer ?
#
loop_
_entity_poly.entity_id
_entity_poly.type
_entity_poly.pdbx_seq_one_letter_code
_entity_poly.pdbx_strand_id
1 'polypeptide(L)'
;MSGASKWRYAVYAMPAVTAIEATLGLFLVAVVARTGVSLTALAVLAAPFLLAALVVRLLLPIAIRADARAVYEATGGAFDGEVYAMAAVPGIFVPVVDSLIALRYLGRSRTALDNHEE
;
A
#
# COMPACT_ATOMS: atom_id res chain seq x y z
N MET A 1 4.20 21.04 -12.92
CA MET A 1 3.57 19.99 -12.08
C MET A 1 3.14 18.75 -12.87
N SER A 2 3.89 18.34 -13.90
CA SER A 2 3.58 17.18 -14.74
C SER A 2 4.67 16.13 -14.54
N GLY A 3 4.54 15.26 -13.54
CA GLY A 3 5.58 14.26 -13.26
C GLY A 3 5.20 13.18 -12.24
N ALA A 4 4.04 13.27 -11.58
CA ALA A 4 3.58 12.21 -10.70
C ALA A 4 3.08 11.03 -11.54
N SER A 5 3.82 9.92 -11.50
CA SER A 5 3.39 8.66 -12.11
C SER A 5 2.04 8.23 -11.50
N LYS A 6 1.11 7.76 -12.35
CA LYS A 6 -0.20 7.25 -11.91
C LYS A 6 -0.06 6.12 -10.89
N TRP A 7 1.06 5.40 -10.91
CA TRP A 7 1.37 4.33 -9.98
C TRP A 7 1.54 4.81 -8.53
N ARG A 8 1.88 6.09 -8.33
CA ARG A 8 1.96 6.70 -6.99
C ARG A 8 0.65 6.57 -6.22
N TYR A 9 -0.50 6.68 -6.91
CA TYR A 9 -1.82 6.49 -6.29
C TYR A 9 -2.04 5.07 -5.77
N ALA A 10 -1.52 4.06 -6.47
CA ALA A 10 -1.57 2.67 -6.00
C ALA A 10 -0.70 2.48 -4.76
N VAL A 11 0.43 3.18 -4.64
CA VAL A 11 1.25 3.16 -3.43
C VAL A 11 0.53 3.85 -2.26
N TYR A 12 -0.15 4.98 -2.51
CA TYR A 12 -0.99 5.65 -1.49
C TYR A 12 -2.19 4.82 -1.04
N ALA A 13 -2.71 3.93 -1.89
CA ALA A 13 -3.83 3.08 -1.54
C ALA A 13 -3.51 2.07 -0.42
N MET A 14 -2.24 1.65 -0.30
CA MET A 14 -1.86 0.59 0.64
C MET A 14 -2.09 0.95 2.12
N PRO A 15 -1.65 2.13 2.63
CA PRO A 15 -1.96 2.55 3.99
C PRO A 15 -3.46 2.71 4.25
N ALA A 16 -4.21 3.22 3.26
CA ALA A 16 -5.65 3.41 3.38
C ALA A 16 -6.38 2.06 3.50
N VAL A 17 -6.06 1.11 2.63
CA VAL A 17 -6.60 -0.26 2.67
C VAL A 17 -6.31 -0.92 4.01
N THR A 18 -5.09 -0.79 4.52
CA THR A 18 -4.69 -1.39 5.80
C THR A 18 -5.50 -0.83 6.97
N ALA A 19 -5.75 0.49 6.99
CA ALA A 19 -6.60 1.12 8.00
C ALA A 19 -8.06 0.64 7.92
N ILE A 20 -8.59 0.51 6.70
CA ILE A 20 -9.95 -0.02 6.46
C ILE A 20 -10.06 -1.46 6.94
N GLU A 21 -9.10 -2.32 6.62
CA GLU A 21 -9.09 -3.71 7.05
C GLU A 21 -8.97 -3.86 8.57
N ALA A 22 -8.11 -3.07 9.21
CA ALA A 22 -7.99 -3.08 10.67
C ALA A 22 -9.32 -2.66 11.33
N THR A 23 -9.96 -1.61 10.80
CA THR A 23 -11.26 -1.13 11.30
C THR A 23 -12.36 -2.17 11.08
N LEU A 24 -12.41 -2.77 9.88
CA LEU A 24 -13.37 -3.81 9.54
C LEU A 24 -13.17 -5.05 10.42
N GLY A 25 -11.93 -5.48 10.63
CA GLY A 25 -11.60 -6.62 11.49
C GLY A 25 -12.08 -6.40 12.92
N LEU A 26 -11.79 -5.24 13.50
CA LEU A 26 -12.27 -4.87 14.85
C LEU A 26 -13.80 -4.83 14.91
N PHE A 27 -14.45 -4.27 13.89
CA PHE A 27 -15.90 -4.22 13.80
C PHE A 27 -16.52 -5.62 13.76
N LEU A 28 -16.00 -6.52 12.92
CA LEU A 28 -16.48 -7.90 12.81
C LEU A 28 -16.31 -8.66 14.13
N VAL A 29 -15.16 -8.52 14.80
CA VAL A 29 -14.93 -9.12 16.13
C VAL A 29 -15.95 -8.60 17.15
N ALA A 30 -16.20 -7.29 17.16
CA ALA A 30 -17.19 -6.69 18.06
C ALA A 30 -18.62 -7.19 17.79
N VAL A 31 -18.99 -7.40 16.51
CA VAL A 31 -20.29 -7.97 16.14
C VAL A 31 -20.39 -9.41 16.66
N VAL A 32 -19.41 -10.27 16.37
CA VAL A 32 -19.41 -11.66 16.85
C VAL A 32 -19.53 -11.73 18.37
N ALA A 33 -18.76 -10.90 19.09
CA ALA A 33 -18.77 -10.85 20.54
C ALA A 33 -20.13 -10.38 21.13
N ARG A 34 -20.88 -9.53 20.41
CA ARG A 34 -22.16 -8.98 20.88
C ARG A 34 -23.37 -9.79 20.47
N THR A 35 -23.35 -10.42 19.29
CA THR A 35 -24.55 -11.02 18.69
C THR A 35 -24.48 -12.53 18.54
N GLY A 36 -23.29 -13.13 18.68
CA GLY A 36 -23.09 -14.58 18.47
C GLY A 36 -23.24 -15.04 17.02
N VAL A 37 -23.33 -14.10 16.06
CA VAL A 37 -23.38 -14.40 14.63
C VAL A 37 -22.10 -15.13 14.21
N SER A 38 -22.23 -16.12 13.31
CA SER A 38 -21.07 -16.90 12.86
C SER A 38 -20.08 -16.03 12.09
N LEU A 39 -18.78 -16.27 12.35
CA LEU A 39 -17.69 -15.62 11.63
C LEU A 39 -17.77 -15.89 10.12
N THR A 40 -18.24 -17.07 9.71
CA THR A 40 -18.39 -17.47 8.30
C THR A 40 -19.43 -16.63 7.57
N ALA A 41 -20.57 -16.32 8.19
CA ALA A 41 -21.59 -15.47 7.59
C ALA A 41 -21.06 -14.04 7.35
N LEU A 42 -20.30 -13.52 8.31
CA LEU A 42 -19.65 -12.22 8.20
C LEU A 42 -18.51 -12.20 7.17
N ALA A 43 -17.76 -13.30 7.06
CA ALA A 43 -16.67 -13.44 6.09
C ALA A 43 -17.17 -13.36 4.64
N VAL A 44 -18.34 -13.91 4.32
CA VAL A 44 -18.95 -13.80 2.99
C VAL A 44 -19.24 -12.34 2.64
N LEU A 45 -19.73 -11.55 3.60
CA LEU A 45 -19.98 -10.12 3.41
C LEU A 45 -18.68 -9.31 3.31
N ALA A 46 -17.62 -9.74 4.01
CA ALA A 46 -16.31 -9.10 3.99
C ALA A 46 -15.46 -9.47 2.74
N ALA A 47 -15.79 -10.57 2.05
CA ALA A 47 -15.04 -11.10 0.92
C ALA A 47 -14.67 -10.06 -0.17
N PRO A 48 -15.57 -9.19 -0.66
CA PRO A 48 -15.20 -8.18 -1.66
C PRO A 48 -14.15 -7.19 -1.15
N PHE A 49 -14.16 -6.84 0.13
CA PHE A 49 -13.17 -5.94 0.73
C PHE A 49 -11.81 -6.62 0.87
N LEU A 50 -11.80 -7.89 1.28
CA LEU A 50 -10.58 -8.70 1.36
C LEU A 50 -9.95 -8.90 -0.02
N LEU A 51 -10.77 -9.11 -1.06
CA LEU A 51 -10.30 -9.23 -2.44
C LEU A 51 -9.65 -7.93 -2.92
N ALA A 52 -10.32 -6.78 -2.69
CA ALA A 52 -9.77 -5.48 -3.05
C ALA A 52 -8.43 -5.21 -2.34
N ALA A 53 -8.34 -5.55 -1.06
CA ALA A 53 -7.11 -5.40 -0.29
C ALA A 53 -5.98 -6.28 -0.84
N LEU A 54 -6.28 -7.53 -1.18
CA LEU A 54 -5.32 -8.45 -1.79
C LEU A 54 -4.80 -7.90 -3.13
N VAL A 55 -5.69 -7.37 -3.97
CA VAL A 55 -5.29 -6.74 -5.25
C VAL A 55 -4.32 -5.59 -5.01
N VAL A 56 -4.60 -4.70 -4.05
CA VAL A 56 -3.71 -3.58 -3.73
C VAL A 56 -2.33 -4.07 -3.25
N ARG A 57 -2.28 -5.12 -2.43
CA ARG A 57 -1.01 -5.72 -1.98
C ARG A 57 -0.20 -6.32 -3.12
N LEU A 58 -0.85 -7.09 -3.99
CA LEU A 58 -0.20 -7.70 -5.15
C LEU A 58 0.32 -6.65 -6.13
N LEU A 59 -0.37 -5.51 -6.24
CA LEU A 59 0.05 -4.39 -7.08
C LEU A 59 1.15 -3.54 -6.44
N LEU A 60 1.33 -3.57 -5.13
CA LEU A 60 2.26 -2.69 -4.43
C LEU A 60 3.72 -2.77 -4.95
N PRO A 61 4.35 -3.96 -5.10
CA PRO A 61 5.71 -4.05 -5.62
C PRO A 61 5.82 -3.50 -7.04
N ILE A 62 4.81 -3.75 -7.87
CA ILE A 62 4.75 -3.28 -9.27
C ILE A 62 4.61 -1.75 -9.30
N ALA A 63 3.72 -1.21 -8.47
CA ALA A 63 3.47 0.22 -8.36
C ALA A 63 4.71 0.96 -7.85
N ILE A 64 5.38 0.45 -6.82
CA ILE A 64 6.63 1.01 -6.31
C ILE A 64 7.70 0.99 -7.40
N ARG A 65 7.87 -0.13 -8.12
CA ARG A 65 8.89 -0.23 -9.18
C ARG A 65 8.64 0.73 -10.34
N ALA A 66 7.38 0.86 -10.77
CA ALA A 66 7.00 1.74 -11.86
C ALA A 66 7.11 3.23 -11.46
N ASP A 67 6.69 3.58 -10.25
CA ASP A 67 6.86 4.94 -9.72
C ASP A 67 8.34 5.26 -9.48
N ALA A 68 9.13 4.32 -8.95
CA ALA A 68 10.56 4.49 -8.70
C ALA A 68 11.35 4.80 -9.97
N ARG A 69 11.01 4.15 -11.10
CA ARG A 69 11.61 4.46 -12.41
C ARG A 69 11.32 5.89 -12.84
N ALA A 70 10.07 6.34 -12.70
CA ALA A 70 9.70 7.71 -13.04
C ALA A 70 10.43 8.73 -12.15
N VAL A 71 10.58 8.44 -10.86
CA VAL A 71 11.34 9.30 -9.92
C VAL A 71 12.84 9.27 -10.24
N TYR A 72 13.41 8.11 -10.56
CA TYR A 72 14.81 7.97 -10.98
C TYR A 72 15.09 8.83 -12.22
N GLU A 73 14.24 8.74 -13.25
CA GLU A 73 14.34 9.56 -14.46
C GLU A 73 14.22 11.06 -14.16
N ALA A 74 13.25 11.44 -13.31
CA ALA A 74 13.03 12.83 -12.92
C ALA A 74 14.17 13.42 -12.08
N THR A 75 14.92 12.59 -11.34
CA THR A 75 16.01 13.01 -10.44
C THR A 75 17.41 12.80 -11.03
N GLY A 76 17.51 12.52 -12.33
CA GLY A 76 18.79 12.25 -12.99
C GLY A 76 19.54 11.03 -12.42
N GLY A 77 18.80 10.09 -11.82
CA GLY A 77 19.34 8.87 -11.22
C GLY A 77 19.74 8.96 -9.75
N ALA A 78 19.42 10.05 -9.05
CA ALA A 78 19.76 10.22 -7.64
C ALA A 78 18.93 9.33 -6.69
N PHE A 79 17.82 8.75 -7.15
CA PHE A 79 16.92 7.93 -6.34
C PHE A 79 16.77 6.51 -6.87
N ASP A 80 17.31 5.51 -6.15
CA ASP A 80 17.04 4.10 -6.41
C ASP A 80 15.91 3.58 -5.51
N GLY A 81 14.72 3.44 -6.10
CA GLY A 81 13.55 2.91 -5.41
C GLY A 81 13.42 1.37 -5.46
N GLU A 82 14.32 0.64 -6.11
CA GLU A 82 14.19 -0.81 -6.31
C GLU A 82 14.21 -1.61 -5.00
N VAL A 83 14.97 -1.14 -4.01
CA VAL A 83 15.02 -1.72 -2.66
C VAL A 83 13.64 -1.76 -1.99
N TYR A 84 12.79 -0.77 -2.23
CA TYR A 84 11.44 -0.72 -1.67
C TYR A 84 10.49 -1.69 -2.36
N ALA A 85 10.64 -1.87 -3.68
CA ALA A 85 9.85 -2.84 -4.42
C ALA A 85 10.19 -4.28 -3.97
N MET A 86 11.46 -4.59 -3.76
CA MET A 86 11.89 -5.89 -3.25
C MET A 86 11.42 -6.12 -1.80
N ALA A 87 11.47 -5.10 -0.95
CA ALA A 87 10.98 -5.19 0.43
C ALA A 87 9.47 -5.46 0.49
N ALA A 88 8.69 -5.01 -0.50
CA ALA A 88 7.24 -5.23 -0.56
C ALA A 88 6.86 -6.67 -0.97
N VAL A 89 7.77 -7.46 -1.57
CA VAL A 89 7.44 -8.83 -2.03
C VAL A 89 7.09 -9.78 -0.87
N PRO A 90 7.88 -9.84 0.23
CA PRO A 90 7.49 -10.60 1.42
C PRO A 90 6.31 -9.98 2.17
N GLY A 91 6.13 -8.66 2.03
CA GLY A 91 5.12 -7.88 2.76
C GLY A 91 3.67 -8.20 2.38
N ILE A 92 3.43 -8.81 1.21
CA ILE A 92 2.09 -9.22 0.72
C ILE A 92 1.26 -9.95 1.78
N PHE A 93 1.92 -10.69 2.68
CA PHE A 93 1.28 -11.47 3.74
C PHE A 93 1.06 -10.69 5.05
N VAL A 94 1.68 -9.52 5.22
CA VAL A 94 1.64 -8.70 6.43
C VAL A 94 1.25 -7.24 6.08
N PRO A 95 -0.05 -6.89 6.18
CA PRO A 95 -0.59 -5.63 5.65
C PRO A 95 0.06 -4.38 6.25
N VAL A 96 0.43 -4.47 7.53
CA VAL A 96 1.10 -3.38 8.26
C VAL A 96 2.51 -3.15 7.71
N VAL A 97 3.25 -4.21 7.37
CA VAL A 97 4.60 -4.11 6.83
C VAL A 97 4.57 -3.45 5.45
N ASP A 98 3.64 -3.87 4.59
CA ASP A 98 3.38 -3.23 3.29
C ASP A 98 3.09 -1.74 3.41
N SER A 99 2.27 -1.35 4.38
CA SER A 99 1.96 0.06 4.63
C SER A 99 3.18 0.86 5.07
N LEU A 100 4.03 0.29 5.95
CA LEU A 100 5.26 0.93 6.38
C LEU A 100 6.24 1.11 5.21
N ILE A 101 6.36 0.11 4.34
CA ILE A 101 7.18 0.17 3.13
C ILE A 101 6.66 1.26 2.19
N ALA A 102 5.34 1.30 1.94
CA ALA A 102 4.70 2.30 1.10
C ALA A 102 4.94 3.73 1.63
N LEU A 103 4.74 3.96 2.93
CA LEU A 103 4.98 5.26 3.56
C LEU A 103 6.46 5.67 3.51
N ARG A 104 7.37 4.74 3.80
CA ARG A 104 8.81 5.00 3.75
C ARG A 104 9.27 5.33 2.33
N TYR A 105 8.75 4.61 1.34
CA TYR A 105 9.00 4.89 -0.07
C TYR A 105 8.49 6.29 -0.45
N LEU A 106 7.23 6.62 -0.14
CA LEU A 106 6.62 7.90 -0.48
C LEU A 106 7.33 9.09 0.15
N GLY A 107 7.82 8.94 1.39
CA GLY A 107 8.63 9.96 2.05
C GLY A 107 9.97 10.18 1.33
N ARG A 108 10.67 9.09 1.01
CA ARG A 108 12.00 9.16 0.39
C ARG A 108 11.95 9.64 -1.06
N SER A 109 10.96 9.19 -1.84
CA SER A 109 10.77 9.66 -3.22
C SER A 109 10.40 11.14 -3.27
N ARG A 110 9.61 11.63 -2.30
CA ARG A 110 9.30 13.07 -2.18
C ARG A 110 10.55 13.89 -1.87
N THR A 111 11.34 13.49 -0.87
CA THR A 111 12.60 14.20 -0.55
C THR A 111 13.56 14.23 -1.73
N ALA A 112 13.66 13.14 -2.49
CA ALA A 112 14.52 13.11 -3.68
C ALA A 112 14.07 14.08 -4.78
N LEU A 113 12.75 14.22 -4.98
CA LEU A 113 12.18 15.19 -5.92
C LEU A 113 12.41 16.63 -5.43
N ASP A 114 12.10 16.91 -4.16
CA ASP A 114 12.26 18.24 -3.57
C ASP A 114 13.73 18.72 -3.67
N ASN A 115 14.70 17.84 -3.37
CA ASN A 115 16.14 18.16 -3.46
C ASN A 115 16.67 18.38 -4.89
N HIS A 116 15.91 18.00 -5.92
CA HIS A 116 16.32 18.18 -7.31
C HIS A 116 15.64 19.37 -8.00
N GLU A 117 14.58 19.90 -7.38
CA GLU A 117 13.93 21.15 -7.81
C GLU A 117 14.61 22.41 -7.25
N GLU A 118 15.50 22.27 -6.25
CA GLU A 118 16.39 23.31 -5.69
C GLU A 118 17.70 23.48 -6.50
#